data_AF-A0A7S2WX95-F1
#
_entry.id   AF-A0A7S2WX95-F1
#
_cell.length_a   1.000
_cell.length_b   1.000
_cell.length_c   1.000
_cell.angle_alpha   90.00
_cell.angle_beta   90.00
_cell.angle_gamma   90.00
#
_symmetry.space_group_name_H-M   'P 1'
#
loop_
_entity.id
_entity.type
_entity.pdbx_description
1 polymer ?
#
loop_
_entity_poly.entity_id
_entity_poly.type
_entity_poly.pdbx_seq_one_letter_code
_entity_poly.pdbx_strand_id
1 'polypeptide(L)'
;MNTDRGVISSPSVESEWTAARRETVDRLNGIRDQLALYDDCSARKAGIFAKLAETLPPEETAEYSSSSSRGNAVEVDAAKKRLLEATAARRVVELKLVEGRRKVSQQRAELAAKKAKVLRAMEGIETARVRLAEATDVMYNTTFNRLSIIQQNLTFRRWELAQGVAHIFSLSTIDALRSPPASPAREGGASTSSYHRGASDLNGGGGYQSPGSDMRRQRNISICGLELDSSVIKKNKEAMLDQENGNHAEKLATALGYVAHILQLLSAYFDIPLRYPVKPVNSRSYICDVVPSKGLGGGA
;
A
#
# COMPACT_ATOMS: atom_id res chain seq x y z
N MET A 1 -4.17 -20.27 -4.53
CA MET A 1 -4.09 -20.55 -3.08
C MET A 1 -4.34 -19.25 -2.34
N ASN A 2 -5.20 -19.34 -1.32
CA ASN A 2 -5.89 -18.29 -0.57
C ASN A 2 -5.18 -16.94 -0.36
N THR A 3 -5.91 -15.86 -0.66
CA THR A 3 -5.68 -14.53 -0.09
C THR A 3 -6.66 -14.32 1.06
N ASP A 4 -6.20 -14.59 2.29
CA ASP A 4 -6.89 -14.21 3.53
C ASP A 4 -6.79 -12.69 3.68
N ARG A 5 -7.90 -11.98 3.39
CA ARG A 5 -8.07 -10.59 3.81
C ARG A 5 -8.56 -10.61 5.24
N GLY A 6 -7.63 -10.37 6.17
CA GLY A 6 -7.95 -10.13 7.58
C GLY A 6 -8.82 -8.90 7.74
N VAL A 7 -10.13 -9.12 7.83
CA VAL A 7 -11.10 -8.13 8.31
C VAL A 7 -10.91 -8.06 9.82
N ILE A 8 -10.17 -7.05 10.28
CA ILE A 8 -10.16 -6.66 11.69
C ILE A 8 -11.49 -5.93 11.93
N SER A 9 -12.58 -6.69 12.06
CA SER A 9 -13.82 -6.20 12.64
C SER A 9 -13.59 -6.08 14.13
N SER A 10 -13.41 -4.85 14.60
CA SER A 10 -13.34 -4.54 16.03
C SER A 10 -14.64 -5.02 16.71
N PRO A 11 -14.61 -6.02 17.61
CA PRO A 11 -15.81 -6.63 18.19
C PRO A 11 -16.67 -5.64 19.02
N SER A 12 -16.10 -4.48 19.39
CA SER A 12 -16.79 -3.40 20.10
C SER A 12 -17.91 -2.76 19.26
N VAL A 13 -17.72 -2.58 17.95
CA VAL A 13 -18.70 -1.86 17.14
C VAL A 13 -19.89 -2.76 16.83
N GLU A 14 -19.67 -4.01 16.40
CA GLU A 14 -20.77 -4.96 16.14
C GLU A 14 -21.64 -5.24 17.38
N SER A 15 -21.03 -5.30 18.57
CA SER A 15 -21.78 -5.47 19.82
C SER A 15 -22.65 -4.26 20.17
N GLU A 16 -22.16 -3.04 19.94
CA GLU A 16 -22.95 -1.81 20.11
C GLU A 16 -24.14 -1.74 19.13
N TRP A 17 -23.92 -2.08 17.86
CA TRP A 17 -24.98 -2.08 16.85
C TRP A 17 -26.07 -3.13 17.14
N THR A 18 -25.69 -4.31 17.63
CA THR A 18 -26.68 -5.34 18.01
C THR A 18 -27.46 -4.97 19.28
N ALA A 19 -26.83 -4.26 20.22
CA ALA A 19 -27.50 -3.74 21.41
C ALA A 19 -28.51 -2.63 21.05
N ALA A 20 -28.10 -1.65 20.23
CA ALA A 20 -28.99 -0.60 19.75
C ALA A 20 -30.17 -1.18 18.95
N ARG A 21 -29.93 -2.22 18.14
CA ARG A 21 -30.99 -2.89 17.38
C ARG A 21 -32.00 -3.59 18.30
N ARG A 22 -31.54 -4.28 19.35
CA ARG A 22 -32.43 -4.89 20.36
C ARG A 22 -33.28 -3.83 21.06
N GLU A 23 -32.67 -2.75 21.51
CA GLU A 23 -33.39 -1.63 22.15
C GLU A 23 -34.48 -1.04 21.24
N THR A 24 -34.21 -0.89 19.94
CA THR A 24 -35.23 -0.40 19.00
C THR A 24 -36.39 -1.38 18.81
N VAL A 25 -36.11 -2.68 18.80
CA VAL A 25 -37.15 -3.72 18.70
C VAL A 25 -38.01 -3.74 19.96
N ASP A 26 -37.40 -3.63 21.14
CA ASP A 26 -38.12 -3.59 22.42
C ASP A 26 -39.03 -2.35 22.52
N ARG A 27 -38.56 -1.19 22.04
CA ARG A 27 -39.39 0.02 21.93
C ARG A 27 -40.58 -0.16 20.99
N LEU A 28 -40.38 -0.80 19.83
CA LEU A 28 -41.46 -1.06 18.88
C LEU A 28 -42.50 -2.04 19.45
N ASN A 29 -42.05 -3.07 20.17
CA ASN A 29 -42.93 -4.00 20.87
C ASN A 29 -43.74 -3.29 21.97
N GLY A 30 -43.09 -2.42 22.77
CA GLY A 30 -43.79 -1.62 23.78
C GLY A 30 -44.86 -0.70 23.19
N ILE A 31 -44.60 -0.07 22.04
CA ILE A 31 -45.60 0.73 21.33
C ILE A 31 -46.77 -0.14 20.82
N ARG A 32 -46.47 -1.34 20.32
CA ARG A 32 -47.50 -2.30 19.87
C ARG A 32 -48.41 -2.72 21.03
N ASP A 33 -47.84 -3.01 22.18
CA ASP A 33 -48.60 -3.44 23.35
C ASP A 33 -49.46 -2.31 23.92
N GLN A 34 -48.96 -1.05 23.86
CA GLN A 34 -49.76 0.13 24.20
C GLN A 34 -50.95 0.36 23.26
N LEU A 35 -50.79 0.08 21.96
CA LEU A 35 -51.87 0.15 20.99
C LEU A 35 -52.93 -0.93 21.25
N ALA A 36 -52.49 -2.16 21.57
CA ALA A 36 -53.42 -3.24 21.93
C ALA A 36 -54.26 -2.90 23.18
N LEU A 37 -53.64 -2.31 24.21
CA LEU A 37 -54.35 -1.81 25.40
C LEU A 37 -55.35 -0.70 25.06
N TYR A 38 -55.04 0.16 24.09
CA TYR A 38 -55.95 1.20 23.63
C TYR A 38 -57.17 0.61 22.92
N ASP A 39 -56.95 -0.38 22.05
CA ASP A 39 -58.02 -1.07 21.33
C ASP A 39 -58.96 -1.82 22.29
N ASP A 40 -58.41 -2.48 23.32
CA ASP A 40 -59.19 -3.13 24.38
C ASP A 40 -60.02 -2.12 25.19
N CYS A 41 -59.44 -0.97 25.56
CA CYS A 41 -60.17 0.11 26.23
C CYS A 41 -61.29 0.68 25.34
N SER A 42 -61.03 0.83 24.05
CA SER A 42 -61.99 1.31 23.06
C SER A 42 -63.16 0.32 22.92
N ALA A 43 -62.87 -0.98 22.84
CA ALA A 43 -63.87 -2.03 22.78
C ALA A 43 -64.72 -2.09 24.06
N ARG A 44 -64.11 -1.97 25.25
CA ARG A 44 -64.84 -1.89 26.52
C ARG A 44 -65.75 -0.68 26.59
N LYS A 45 -65.28 0.48 26.13
CA LYS A 45 -66.08 1.70 26.03
C LYS A 45 -67.29 1.47 25.12
N ALA A 46 -67.09 0.92 23.93
CA ALA A 46 -68.16 0.60 22.99
C ALA A 46 -69.20 -0.36 23.60
N GLY A 47 -68.76 -1.39 24.33
CA GLY A 47 -69.64 -2.33 25.03
C GLY A 47 -70.45 -1.67 26.16
N ILE A 48 -69.87 -0.71 26.89
CA ILE A 48 -70.62 0.06 27.90
C ILE A 48 -71.68 0.94 27.24
N PHE A 49 -71.36 1.61 26.13
CA PHE A 49 -72.34 2.42 25.39
C PHE A 49 -73.48 1.57 24.81
N ALA A 50 -73.17 0.37 24.30
CA ALA A 50 -74.19 -0.56 23.81
C ALA A 50 -75.12 -1.05 24.93
N LYS A 51 -74.57 -1.40 26.11
CA LYS A 51 -75.37 -1.76 27.29
C LYS A 51 -76.24 -0.61 27.77
N LEU A 52 -75.71 0.62 27.74
CA LEU A 52 -76.48 1.80 28.12
C LEU A 52 -77.66 2.01 27.15
N ALA A 53 -77.43 1.81 25.85
CA ALA A 53 -78.45 1.91 24.81
C ALA A 53 -79.54 0.83 24.93
N GLU A 54 -79.23 -0.38 25.41
CA GLU A 54 -80.22 -1.42 25.72
C GLU A 54 -81.03 -1.14 26.99
N THR A 55 -80.45 -0.43 27.97
CA THR A 55 -81.13 -0.12 29.24
C THR A 55 -82.00 1.14 29.21
N LEU A 56 -81.95 1.94 28.14
CA LEU A 56 -82.83 3.10 27.99
C LEU A 56 -84.13 2.69 27.28
N PRO A 57 -85.31 2.91 27.89
CA PRO A 57 -86.59 2.64 27.24
C PRO A 57 -86.84 3.63 26.08
N PRO A 58 -87.65 3.25 25.08
CA PRO A 58 -88.09 4.18 24.04
C PRO A 58 -88.88 5.33 24.68
N GLU A 59 -88.63 6.56 24.21
CA GLU A 59 -89.35 7.76 24.64
C GLU A 59 -90.85 7.64 24.33
N GLU A 60 -91.64 7.18 25.30
CA GLU A 60 -93.07 7.51 25.39
C GLU A 60 -93.43 7.91 26.83
N THR A 61 -93.83 9.18 26.92
CA THR A 61 -94.67 9.86 27.91
C THR A 61 -94.89 9.17 29.26
N ALA A 62 -94.28 9.72 30.32
CA ALA A 62 -94.70 9.46 31.69
C ALA A 62 -94.84 10.76 32.48
N GLU A 63 -96.06 10.91 32.99
CA GLU A 63 -96.60 12.02 33.75
C GLU A 63 -95.90 12.23 35.10
N TYR A 64 -96.16 13.43 35.63
CA TYR A 64 -95.85 13.96 36.95
C TYR A 64 -95.82 12.91 38.08
N SER A 65 -94.69 12.87 38.79
CA SER A 65 -94.64 12.55 40.22
C SER A 65 -93.70 13.54 40.91
N SER A 66 -94.33 14.60 41.44
CA SER A 66 -93.69 15.73 42.10
C SER A 66 -93.45 15.42 43.58
N SER A 67 -92.27 14.90 43.91
CA SER A 67 -91.71 14.97 45.26
C SER A 67 -90.21 14.63 45.32
N SER A 68 -89.40 15.08 44.34
CA SER A 68 -87.92 15.15 44.46
C SER A 68 -87.29 16.05 43.38
N SER A 69 -87.90 17.21 43.08
CA SER A 69 -87.55 18.01 41.89
C SER A 69 -86.28 18.87 42.05
N ARG A 70 -85.96 19.34 43.26
CA ARG A 70 -84.78 20.21 43.49
C ARG A 70 -83.46 19.44 43.56
N GLY A 71 -83.46 18.20 44.04
CA GLY A 71 -82.25 17.35 44.06
C GLY A 71 -81.82 16.96 42.64
N ASN A 72 -82.78 16.51 41.82
CA ASN A 72 -82.52 16.06 40.45
C ASN A 72 -82.03 17.20 39.54
N ALA A 73 -82.53 18.44 39.72
CA ALA A 73 -82.07 19.58 38.93
C ALA A 73 -80.60 19.95 39.21
N VAL A 74 -80.19 19.89 40.48
CA VAL A 74 -78.80 20.17 40.90
C VAL A 74 -77.85 19.08 40.40
N GLU A 75 -78.28 17.82 40.41
CA GLU A 75 -77.51 16.70 39.86
C GLU A 75 -77.33 16.80 38.34
N VAL A 76 -78.39 17.21 37.62
CA VAL A 76 -78.34 17.43 36.17
C VAL A 76 -77.39 18.58 35.82
N ASP A 77 -77.39 19.68 36.58
CA ASP A 77 -76.48 20.80 36.32
C ASP A 77 -75.02 20.47 36.68
N ALA A 78 -74.80 19.66 37.73
CA ALA A 78 -73.48 19.10 38.03
C ALA A 78 -72.99 18.15 36.92
N ALA A 79 -73.88 17.31 36.36
CA ALA A 79 -73.57 16.43 35.25
C ALA A 79 -73.23 17.21 33.96
N LYS A 80 -73.96 18.30 33.66
CA LYS A 80 -73.66 19.19 32.53
C LYS A 80 -72.27 19.84 32.68
N LYS A 81 -71.91 20.32 33.87
CA LYS A 81 -70.57 20.88 34.14
C LYS A 81 -69.47 19.84 33.90
N ARG A 82 -69.63 18.63 34.43
CA ARG A 82 -68.68 17.52 34.22
C ARG A 82 -68.55 17.15 32.74
N LEU A 83 -69.64 17.16 31.98
CA LEU A 83 -69.62 16.91 30.54
C LEU A 83 -68.84 18.00 29.79
N LEU A 84 -69.08 19.28 30.11
CA LEU A 84 -68.34 20.40 29.52
C LEU A 84 -66.85 20.31 29.81
N GLU A 85 -66.46 20.03 31.05
CA GLU A 85 -65.06 19.83 31.44
C GLU A 85 -64.43 18.63 30.72
N ALA A 86 -65.14 17.50 30.62
CA ALA A 86 -64.67 16.33 29.89
C ALA A 86 -64.51 16.59 28.39
N THR A 87 -65.41 17.35 27.76
CA THR A 87 -65.28 17.74 26.35
C THR A 87 -64.12 18.70 26.11
N ALA A 88 -63.87 19.63 27.04
CA ALA A 88 -62.72 20.52 26.99
C ALA A 88 -61.40 19.74 27.12
N ALA A 89 -61.32 18.82 28.09
CA ALA A 89 -60.15 17.95 28.27
C ALA A 89 -59.90 17.06 27.04
N ARG A 90 -60.96 16.50 26.44
CA ARG A 90 -60.86 15.71 25.21
C ARG A 90 -60.28 16.52 24.04
N ARG A 91 -60.72 17.77 23.84
CA ARG A 91 -60.19 18.64 22.78
C ARG A 91 -58.69 18.90 22.94
N VAL A 92 -58.21 19.09 24.17
CA VAL A 92 -56.78 19.26 24.45
C VAL A 92 -55.98 18.02 24.05
N VAL A 93 -56.49 16.82 24.36
CA VAL A 93 -55.84 15.56 23.98
C VAL A 93 -55.84 15.36 22.46
N GLU A 94 -56.96 15.67 21.78
CA GLU A 94 -57.06 15.59 20.32
C GLU A 94 -56.05 16.52 19.64
N LEU A 95 -55.88 17.75 20.12
CA LEU A 95 -54.86 18.67 19.59
C LEU A 95 -53.44 18.13 19.77
N LYS A 96 -53.10 17.64 20.97
CA LYS A 96 -51.79 17.02 21.24
C LYS A 96 -51.54 15.81 20.34
N LEU A 97 -52.58 15.02 20.06
CA LEU A 97 -52.50 13.85 19.21
C LEU A 97 -52.28 14.23 17.73
N VAL A 98 -52.96 15.27 17.25
CA VAL A 98 -52.74 15.83 15.90
C VAL A 98 -51.32 16.37 15.75
N GLU A 99 -50.84 17.13 16.74
CA GLU A 99 -49.45 17.62 16.77
C GLU A 99 -48.44 16.45 16.78
N GLY A 100 -48.70 15.42 17.59
CA GLY A 100 -47.89 14.21 17.64
C GLY A 100 -47.82 13.51 16.29
N ARG A 101 -48.96 13.32 15.60
CA ARG A 101 -49.00 12.75 14.24
C ARG A 101 -48.20 13.60 13.25
N ARG A 102 -48.30 14.94 13.32
CA ARG A 102 -47.54 15.84 12.45
C ARG A 102 -46.03 15.69 12.67
N LYS A 103 -45.57 15.64 13.92
CA LYS A 103 -44.15 15.43 14.26
C LYS A 103 -43.64 14.08 13.74
N VAL A 104 -44.40 13.00 13.93
CA VAL A 104 -44.06 11.68 13.41
C VAL A 104 -44.00 11.68 11.88
N SER A 105 -44.95 12.35 11.22
CA SER A 105 -44.95 12.48 9.76
C SER A 105 -43.72 13.25 9.24
N GLN A 106 -43.33 14.34 9.91
CA GLN A 106 -42.12 15.10 9.58
C GLN A 106 -40.86 14.26 9.75
N GLN A 107 -40.72 13.52 10.86
CA GLN A 107 -39.59 12.63 11.10
C GLN A 107 -39.51 11.50 10.04
N ARG A 108 -40.65 10.93 9.65
CA ARG A 108 -40.71 9.92 8.58
C ARG A 108 -40.25 10.49 7.23
N ALA A 109 -40.67 11.71 6.89
CA ALA A 109 -40.25 12.38 5.66
C ALA A 109 -38.73 12.68 5.68
N GLU A 110 -38.20 13.14 6.81
CA GLU A 110 -36.77 13.41 6.97
C GLU A 110 -35.93 12.12 6.86
N LEU A 111 -36.38 11.03 7.50
CA LEU A 111 -35.73 9.72 7.38
C LEU A 111 -35.77 9.19 5.94
N ALA A 112 -36.88 9.38 5.22
CA ALA A 112 -36.98 9.00 3.81
C ALA A 112 -36.00 9.80 2.94
N ALA A 113 -35.87 11.11 3.17
CA ALA A 113 -34.91 11.95 2.46
C ALA A 113 -33.46 11.55 2.75
N LYS A 114 -33.14 11.26 4.03
CA LYS A 114 -31.82 10.75 4.45
C LYS A 114 -31.51 9.41 3.78
N LYS A 115 -32.46 8.47 3.78
CA LYS A 115 -32.33 7.17 3.09
C LYS A 115 -32.04 7.35 1.61
N ALA A 116 -32.81 8.21 0.93
CA ALA A 116 -32.61 8.48 -0.50
C ALA A 116 -31.22 9.10 -0.80
N LYS A 117 -30.72 9.97 0.09
CA LYS A 117 -29.37 10.54 -0.04
C LYS A 117 -28.28 9.46 0.10
N VAL A 118 -28.41 8.56 1.08
CA VAL A 118 -27.47 7.46 1.29
C VAL A 118 -27.44 6.52 0.09
N LEU A 119 -28.61 6.15 -0.44
CA LEU A 119 -28.68 5.26 -1.62
C LEU A 119 -28.01 5.88 -2.85
N ARG A 120 -28.23 7.18 -3.12
CA ARG A 120 -27.53 7.89 -4.20
C ARG A 120 -26.01 7.95 -3.99
N ALA A 121 -25.57 8.15 -2.75
CA ALA A 121 -24.14 8.14 -2.43
C ALA A 121 -23.53 6.74 -2.63
N MET A 122 -24.24 5.68 -2.25
CA MET A 122 -23.80 4.30 -2.47
C MET A 122 -23.66 3.98 -3.96
N GLU A 123 -24.65 4.35 -4.78
CA GLU A 123 -24.59 4.20 -6.24
C GLU A 123 -23.42 4.98 -6.84
N GLY A 124 -23.19 6.21 -6.35
CA GLY A 124 -22.02 7.00 -6.73
C GLY A 124 -20.68 6.34 -6.37
N ILE A 125 -20.60 5.69 -5.21
CA ILE A 125 -19.39 4.96 -4.79
C ILE A 125 -19.18 3.73 -5.67
N GLU A 126 -20.25 2.98 -5.98
CA GLU A 126 -20.12 1.76 -6.78
C GLU A 126 -19.69 2.08 -8.21
N THR A 127 -20.27 3.12 -8.81
CA THR A 127 -19.83 3.60 -10.13
C THR A 127 -18.40 4.11 -10.13
N ALA A 128 -17.97 4.79 -9.06
CA ALA A 128 -16.57 5.21 -8.90
C ALA A 128 -15.61 4.01 -8.77
N ARG A 129 -16.02 2.95 -8.07
CA ARG A 129 -15.24 1.71 -7.95
C ARG A 129 -15.06 1.00 -9.27
N VAL A 130 -16.12 0.87 -10.06
CA VAL A 130 -16.06 0.27 -11.40
C VAL A 130 -15.10 1.06 -12.30
N ARG A 131 -15.25 2.39 -12.33
CA ARG A 131 -14.35 3.27 -13.11
C ARG A 131 -12.89 3.17 -12.68
N LEU A 132 -12.63 3.05 -11.38
CA LEU A 132 -11.28 2.87 -10.86
C LEU A 132 -10.70 1.53 -11.32
N ALA A 133 -11.47 0.45 -11.27
CA ALA A 133 -11.04 -0.87 -11.73
C ALA A 133 -10.72 -0.86 -13.23
N GLU A 134 -11.59 -0.28 -14.05
CA GLU A 134 -11.36 -0.12 -15.50
C GLU A 134 -10.09 0.71 -15.79
N ALA A 135 -9.91 1.83 -15.09
CA ALA A 135 -8.72 2.65 -15.26
C ALA A 135 -7.43 1.92 -14.86
N THR A 136 -7.47 1.14 -13.78
CA THR A 136 -6.32 0.33 -13.36
C THR A 136 -5.99 -0.76 -14.37
N ASP A 137 -7.00 -1.44 -14.92
CA ASP A 137 -6.83 -2.48 -15.93
C ASP A 137 -6.20 -1.91 -17.21
N VAL A 138 -6.71 -0.77 -17.69
CA VAL A 138 -6.13 -0.06 -18.83
C VAL A 138 -4.68 0.34 -18.56
N MET A 139 -4.38 0.90 -17.38
CA MET A 139 -3.03 1.34 -17.03
C MET A 139 -2.03 0.17 -17.06
N TYR A 140 -2.34 -0.94 -16.40
CA TYR A 140 -1.45 -2.09 -16.33
C TYR A 140 -1.29 -2.77 -17.70
N ASN A 141 -2.40 -3.03 -18.39
CA ASN A 141 -2.38 -3.81 -19.63
C ASN A 141 -1.80 -3.02 -20.81
N THR A 142 -2.08 -1.71 -20.92
CA THR A 142 -1.70 -0.93 -22.09
C THR A 142 -0.42 -0.12 -21.89
N THR A 143 -0.31 0.62 -20.79
CA THR A 143 0.78 1.60 -20.62
C THR A 143 1.99 0.99 -19.95
N PHE A 144 1.80 0.32 -18.82
CA PHE A 144 2.90 -0.22 -18.03
C PHE A 144 3.61 -1.35 -18.78
N ASN A 145 2.86 -2.33 -19.29
CA ASN A 145 3.43 -3.43 -20.07
C ASN A 145 4.16 -2.93 -21.32
N ARG A 146 3.57 -1.98 -22.07
CA ARG A 146 4.20 -1.42 -23.27
C ARG A 146 5.47 -0.66 -22.93
N LEU A 147 5.44 0.16 -21.88
CA LEU A 147 6.63 0.89 -21.43
C LEU A 147 7.74 -0.08 -20.98
N SER A 148 7.38 -1.11 -20.22
CA SER A 148 8.32 -2.14 -19.77
C SER A 148 8.97 -2.87 -20.95
N ILE A 149 8.19 -3.27 -21.96
CA ILE A 149 8.72 -3.87 -23.19
C ILE A 149 9.64 -2.90 -23.94
N ILE A 150 9.24 -1.63 -24.08
CA ILE A 150 10.08 -0.60 -24.73
C ILE A 150 11.39 -0.39 -23.97
N GLN A 151 11.34 -0.31 -22.65
CA GLN A 151 12.53 -0.19 -21.79
C GLN A 151 13.45 -1.40 -21.92
N GLN A 152 12.89 -2.62 -21.95
CA GLN A 152 13.67 -3.84 -22.13
C GLN A 152 14.34 -3.87 -23.52
N ASN A 153 13.62 -3.49 -24.58
CA ASN A 153 14.17 -3.41 -25.93
C ASN A 153 15.27 -2.35 -26.06
N LEU A 154 15.09 -1.18 -25.44
CA LEU A 154 16.11 -0.13 -25.38
C LEU A 154 17.35 -0.60 -24.63
N THR A 155 17.16 -1.32 -23.53
CA THR A 155 18.26 -1.90 -22.75
C THR A 155 19.03 -2.90 -23.59
N PHE A 156 18.33 -3.86 -24.20
CA PHE A 156 18.95 -4.85 -25.08
C PHE A 156 19.72 -4.19 -26.22
N ARG A 157 19.12 -3.21 -26.90
CA ARG A 157 19.78 -2.48 -28.00
C ARG A 157 21.00 -1.68 -27.54
N ARG A 158 20.97 -1.10 -26.33
CA ARG A 158 22.16 -0.46 -25.74
C ARG A 158 23.28 -1.47 -25.49
N TRP A 159 22.94 -2.66 -24.98
CA TRP A 159 23.91 -3.74 -24.78
C TRP A 159 24.49 -4.24 -26.10
N GLU A 160 23.67 -4.43 -27.14
CA GLU A 160 24.13 -4.81 -28.47
C GLU A 160 25.07 -3.75 -29.07
N LEU A 161 24.73 -2.46 -28.95
CA LEU A 161 25.58 -1.38 -29.42
C LEU A 161 26.90 -1.35 -28.66
N ALA A 162 26.87 -1.49 -27.34
CA ALA A 162 28.08 -1.55 -26.53
C ALA A 162 28.95 -2.77 -26.89
N GLN A 163 28.34 -3.92 -27.15
CA GLN A 163 29.04 -5.11 -27.63
C GLN A 163 29.63 -4.89 -29.03
N GLY A 164 28.89 -4.25 -29.95
CA GLY A 164 29.38 -3.90 -31.28
C GLY A 164 30.56 -2.94 -31.23
N VAL A 165 30.49 -1.92 -30.38
CA VAL A 165 31.61 -0.99 -30.12
C VAL A 165 32.78 -1.75 -29.49
N ALA A 166 32.54 -2.64 -28.53
CA ALA A 166 33.60 -3.47 -27.93
C ALA A 166 34.23 -4.45 -28.94
N HIS A 167 33.51 -4.87 -29.98
CA HIS A 167 34.06 -5.69 -31.06
C HIS A 167 34.90 -4.85 -32.03
N ILE A 168 34.48 -3.63 -32.36
CA ILE A 168 35.23 -2.70 -33.22
C ILE A 168 36.50 -2.22 -32.51
N PHE A 169 36.37 -1.86 -31.24
CA PHE A 169 37.47 -1.55 -30.34
C PHE A 169 37.74 -2.74 -29.44
N SER A 170 38.16 -3.86 -30.04
CA SER A 170 38.50 -5.08 -29.31
C SER A 170 39.44 -4.74 -28.17
N LEU A 171 38.90 -4.67 -26.94
CA LEU A 171 39.68 -4.56 -25.73
C LEU A 171 40.27 -5.95 -25.49
N SER A 172 41.40 -6.20 -26.15
CA SER A 172 42.16 -7.43 -25.96
C SER A 172 42.56 -7.51 -24.50
N THR A 173 42.12 -8.55 -23.79
CA THR A 173 42.79 -8.94 -22.56
C THR A 173 44.24 -9.30 -22.92
N ILE A 174 45.17 -8.99 -22.02
CA ILE A 174 46.62 -9.17 -22.25
C ILE A 174 46.97 -10.60 -22.71
N ASP A 175 46.16 -11.60 -22.33
CA ASP A 175 46.30 -12.99 -22.74
C ASP A 175 46.14 -13.19 -24.26
N ALA A 176 45.26 -12.42 -24.93
CA ALA A 176 45.02 -12.52 -26.38
C ALA A 176 46.14 -11.90 -27.24
N LEU A 177 46.99 -11.05 -26.64
CA LEU A 177 48.19 -10.49 -27.30
C LEU A 177 49.44 -11.36 -27.07
N ARG A 178 49.36 -12.39 -26.22
CA ARG A 178 50.49 -13.24 -25.82
C ARG A 178 50.53 -14.59 -26.57
N SER A 179 49.44 -15.02 -27.19
CA SER A 179 49.43 -16.19 -28.08
C SER A 179 49.71 -15.77 -29.53
N PRO A 180 50.71 -16.36 -30.21
CA PRO A 180 50.87 -16.18 -31.65
C PRO A 180 49.63 -16.74 -32.38
N PRO A 181 49.23 -16.20 -33.56
CA PRO A 181 48.19 -16.81 -34.36
C PRO A 181 48.70 -18.17 -34.85
N ALA A 182 48.24 -19.26 -34.25
CA ALA A 182 48.43 -20.58 -34.81
C ALA A 182 47.69 -20.60 -36.16
N SER A 183 48.45 -20.72 -37.25
CA SER A 183 47.91 -20.84 -38.60
C SER A 183 46.90 -21.98 -38.69
N PRO A 184 45.85 -21.85 -39.52
CA PRO A 184 44.84 -22.87 -39.65
C PRO A 184 45.38 -23.97 -40.57
N ALA A 185 45.83 -25.08 -40.02
CA ALA A 185 46.01 -26.30 -40.79
C ALA A 185 45.93 -27.54 -39.92
N ARG A 186 45.00 -28.42 -40.35
CA ARG A 186 44.94 -29.87 -40.15
C ARG A 186 44.10 -30.41 -38.98
N GLU A 187 42.92 -30.85 -39.39
CA GLU A 187 42.09 -31.91 -38.85
C GLU A 187 42.87 -33.16 -38.39
N GLY A 188 42.29 -33.88 -37.40
CA GLY A 188 42.31 -35.34 -37.40
C GLY A 188 42.80 -36.02 -36.13
N GLY A 189 41.87 -36.67 -35.42
CA GLY A 189 42.05 -38.07 -34.99
C GLY A 189 42.86 -38.37 -33.70
N ALA A 190 42.12 -38.66 -32.64
CA ALA A 190 42.21 -39.85 -31.77
C ALA A 190 43.57 -40.55 -31.46
N SER A 191 43.69 -40.89 -30.16
CA SER A 191 44.22 -42.15 -29.58
C SER A 191 45.64 -42.22 -28.98
N THR A 192 45.64 -42.59 -27.69
CA THR A 192 46.43 -43.65 -27.00
C THR A 192 47.95 -43.53 -26.77
N SER A 193 48.30 -43.47 -25.48
CA SER A 193 49.23 -44.33 -24.70
C SER A 193 50.32 -45.14 -25.44
N SER A 194 51.61 -45.00 -25.04
CA SER A 194 52.45 -46.12 -24.52
C SER A 194 53.92 -45.72 -24.23
N TYR A 195 54.33 -45.96 -22.98
CA TYR A 195 55.60 -46.55 -22.44
C TYR A 195 57.03 -46.29 -23.02
N HIS A 196 57.94 -45.98 -22.06
CA HIS A 196 59.34 -46.45 -21.84
C HIS A 196 60.46 -45.99 -22.83
N ARG A 197 61.76 -45.80 -22.48
CA ARG A 197 62.64 -46.15 -21.33
C ARG A 197 64.05 -45.48 -21.49
N GLY A 198 64.75 -45.25 -20.37
CA GLY A 198 66.24 -45.25 -20.25
C GLY A 198 66.87 -43.92 -19.77
N ALA A 199 67.22 -43.73 -18.48
CA ALA A 199 68.47 -44.10 -17.76
C ALA A 199 69.70 -43.30 -18.25
N SER A 200 70.61 -42.70 -17.46
CA SER A 200 70.96 -42.58 -16.02
C SER A 200 71.88 -41.34 -15.89
N ASP A 201 72.01 -40.61 -14.78
CA ASP A 201 73.02 -40.83 -13.74
C ASP A 201 72.90 -39.79 -12.61
N LEU A 202 73.48 -40.16 -11.47
CA LEU A 202 73.38 -39.64 -10.11
C LEU A 202 74.07 -38.29 -9.88
N ASN A 203 73.40 -37.33 -9.23
CA ASN A 203 73.93 -36.62 -8.05
C ASN A 203 72.81 -35.92 -7.26
N GLY A 204 72.82 -36.08 -5.93
CA GLY A 204 71.70 -35.81 -5.05
C GLY A 204 71.49 -34.33 -4.66
N GLY A 205 70.24 -34.03 -4.30
CA GLY A 205 69.83 -32.75 -3.73
C GLY A 205 68.33 -32.52 -3.89
N GLY A 206 67.52 -33.26 -3.13
CA GLY A 206 66.06 -33.14 -3.15
C GLY A 206 65.58 -31.73 -2.83
N GLY A 207 64.81 -31.16 -3.75
CA GLY A 207 64.04 -29.94 -3.55
C GLY A 207 62.99 -29.87 -4.63
N TYR A 208 61.74 -30.12 -4.26
CA TYR A 208 60.57 -29.94 -5.11
C TYR A 208 60.60 -28.53 -5.72
N GLN A 209 61.02 -28.40 -6.96
CA GLN A 209 60.80 -27.18 -7.74
C GLN A 209 59.36 -27.24 -8.22
N SER A 210 58.45 -26.84 -7.34
CA SER A 210 57.08 -26.50 -7.69
C SER A 210 57.09 -25.58 -8.92
N PRO A 211 56.18 -25.77 -9.90
CA PRO A 211 56.02 -24.90 -11.08
C PRO A 211 55.39 -23.54 -10.72
N GLY A 212 55.72 -23.01 -9.53
CA GLY A 212 55.21 -21.76 -8.97
C GLY A 212 56.21 -20.62 -8.95
N SER A 213 57.47 -20.82 -9.38
CA SER A 213 58.49 -19.76 -9.36
C SER A 213 58.48 -18.85 -10.59
N ASP A 214 57.88 -19.27 -11.72
CA ASP A 214 57.72 -18.40 -12.91
C ASP A 214 56.44 -17.55 -12.91
N MET A 215 55.49 -17.82 -12.00
CA MET A 215 54.31 -16.95 -11.80
C MET A 215 54.60 -15.65 -11.05
N ARG A 216 55.86 -15.43 -10.64
CA ARG A 216 56.29 -14.22 -9.91
C ARG A 216 56.93 -13.16 -10.82
N ARG A 217 57.07 -13.40 -12.14
CA ARG A 217 57.47 -12.37 -13.09
C ARG A 217 56.24 -11.63 -13.63
N GLN A 218 55.97 -10.50 -12.97
CA GLN A 218 55.36 -9.29 -13.54
C GLN A 218 53.95 -9.41 -14.12
N ARG A 219 52.96 -9.34 -13.22
CA ARG A 219 51.59 -8.95 -13.54
C ARG A 219 51.52 -7.43 -13.72
N ASN A 220 52.08 -6.91 -14.81
CA ASN A 220 52.03 -5.47 -15.07
C ASN A 220 50.64 -5.13 -15.64
N ILE A 221 49.89 -4.26 -14.96
CA ILE A 221 48.55 -3.82 -15.37
C ILE A 221 48.75 -2.64 -16.31
N SER A 222 48.43 -2.74 -17.61
CA SER A 222 48.52 -1.56 -18.49
C SER A 222 47.15 -0.89 -18.68
N ILE A 223 47.11 0.44 -18.56
CA ILE A 223 45.92 1.25 -18.84
C ILE A 223 46.27 2.23 -19.95
N CYS A 224 45.59 2.13 -21.09
CA CYS A 224 45.84 2.96 -22.28
C CYS A 224 47.31 2.94 -22.75
N GLY A 225 47.98 1.78 -22.66
CA GLY A 225 49.40 1.61 -23.04
C GLY A 225 50.41 1.96 -21.96
N LEU A 226 49.97 2.43 -20.78
CA LEU A 226 50.84 2.72 -19.65
C LEU A 226 50.96 1.51 -18.73
N GLU A 227 52.10 0.80 -18.75
CA GLU A 227 52.33 -0.38 -17.91
C GLU A 227 52.55 -0.01 -16.43
N LEU A 228 51.73 -0.57 -15.54
CA LEU A 228 51.84 -0.47 -14.09
C LEU A 228 52.43 -1.76 -13.56
N ASP A 229 53.71 -1.72 -13.19
CA ASP A 229 54.36 -2.91 -12.64
C ASP A 229 53.70 -3.32 -11.31
N SER A 230 53.32 -4.60 -11.15
CA SER A 230 52.77 -5.12 -9.88
C SER A 230 53.73 -4.96 -8.70
N SER A 231 55.02 -4.72 -8.97
CA SER A 231 56.00 -4.33 -7.96
C SER A 231 55.65 -3.00 -7.29
N VAL A 232 54.92 -2.09 -7.95
CA VAL A 232 54.46 -0.81 -7.41
C VAL A 232 53.36 -1.02 -6.35
N ILE A 233 52.43 -1.94 -6.60
CA ILE A 233 51.33 -2.26 -5.68
C ILE A 233 51.85 -2.96 -4.41
N LYS A 234 52.86 -3.83 -4.54
CA LYS A 234 53.49 -4.51 -3.40
C LYS A 234 54.50 -3.63 -2.65
N LYS A 235 55.18 -2.72 -3.35
CA LYS A 235 56.09 -1.75 -2.72
C LYS A 235 55.35 -0.62 -2.03
N ASN A 236 54.06 -0.37 -2.30
CA ASN A 236 53.32 0.74 -1.69
C ASN A 236 53.07 0.65 -0.17
N LYS A 237 53.43 -0.45 0.52
CA LYS A 237 53.48 -0.44 2.00
C LYS A 237 54.80 0.15 2.54
N GLU A 238 55.89 0.02 1.78
CA GLU A 238 57.26 0.35 2.23
C GLU A 238 57.87 1.56 1.46
N ALA A 239 57.51 1.76 0.20
CA ALA A 239 57.96 2.86 -0.66
C ALA A 239 57.17 4.18 -0.48
N MET A 240 56.22 4.23 0.46
CA MET A 240 55.66 5.51 0.92
C MET A 240 56.66 6.29 1.79
N LEU A 241 57.77 5.64 2.18
CA LEU A 241 58.81 6.19 3.06
C LEU A 241 60.19 6.40 2.39
N ASP A 242 60.48 5.78 1.24
CA ASP A 242 61.80 5.90 0.61
C ASP A 242 61.78 6.77 -0.66
N GLN A 243 62.48 7.89 -0.54
CA GLN A 243 62.47 9.06 -1.42
C GLN A 243 63.50 8.98 -2.57
N GLU A 244 64.08 7.82 -2.86
CA GLU A 244 65.31 7.75 -3.68
C GLU A 244 65.12 7.58 -5.20
N ASN A 245 63.90 7.33 -5.70
CA ASN A 245 63.64 7.38 -7.16
C ASN A 245 62.35 8.17 -7.45
N GLY A 246 62.50 9.47 -7.71
CA GLY A 246 61.41 10.46 -7.86
C GLY A 246 60.34 10.17 -8.93
N ASN A 247 60.58 9.24 -9.85
CA ASN A 247 59.66 8.95 -10.97
C ASN A 247 58.58 7.91 -10.67
N HIS A 248 58.64 7.17 -9.55
CA HIS A 248 57.67 6.11 -9.26
C HIS A 248 56.35 6.66 -8.70
N ALA A 249 56.42 7.71 -7.87
CA ALA A 249 55.23 8.35 -7.29
C ALA A 249 54.38 9.04 -8.38
N GLU A 250 55.01 9.70 -9.34
CA GLU A 250 54.30 10.38 -10.44
C GLU A 250 53.62 9.39 -11.40
N LYS A 251 54.31 8.28 -11.72
CA LYS A 251 53.73 7.19 -12.54
C LYS A 251 52.54 6.55 -11.83
N LEU A 252 52.65 6.30 -10.52
CA LEU A 252 51.55 5.80 -9.70
C LEU A 252 50.37 6.78 -9.65
N ALA A 253 50.64 8.06 -9.40
CA ALA A 253 49.59 9.09 -9.34
C ALA A 253 48.84 9.17 -10.66
N THR A 254 49.57 9.14 -11.78
CA THR A 254 49.00 9.13 -13.13
C THR A 254 48.15 7.90 -13.37
N ALA A 255 48.64 6.71 -12.98
CA ALA A 255 47.92 5.46 -13.07
C ALA A 255 46.58 5.46 -12.32
N LEU A 256 46.62 5.89 -11.06
CA LEU A 256 45.43 5.98 -10.21
C LEU A 256 44.46 7.02 -10.74
N GLY A 257 44.99 8.09 -11.35
CA GLY A 257 44.22 9.08 -12.10
C GLY A 257 43.39 8.47 -13.24
N TYR A 258 44.01 7.60 -14.04
CA TYR A 258 43.30 6.88 -15.11
C TYR A 258 42.27 5.88 -14.56
N VAL A 259 42.59 5.17 -13.48
CA VAL A 259 41.63 4.26 -12.82
C VAL A 259 40.41 5.02 -12.31
N ALA A 260 40.61 6.17 -11.65
CA ALA A 260 39.55 7.05 -11.20
C ALA A 260 38.64 7.51 -12.35
N HIS A 261 39.24 7.84 -13.50
CA HIS A 261 38.49 8.23 -14.69
C HIS A 261 37.65 7.07 -15.27
N ILE A 262 38.22 5.87 -15.36
CA ILE A 262 37.50 4.67 -15.85
C ILE A 262 36.34 4.30 -14.90
N LEU A 263 36.55 4.35 -13.59
CA LEU A 263 35.49 4.07 -12.61
C LEU A 263 34.34 5.08 -12.72
N GLN A 264 34.65 6.36 -12.97
CA GLN A 264 33.63 7.37 -13.22
C GLN A 264 32.83 7.06 -14.49
N LEU A 265 33.50 6.67 -15.59
CA LEU A 265 32.84 6.27 -16.83
C LEU A 265 31.97 5.01 -16.66
N LEU A 266 32.47 4.00 -15.93
CA LEU A 266 31.71 2.78 -15.63
C LEU A 266 30.46 3.09 -14.79
N SER A 267 30.58 3.96 -13.79
CA SER A 267 29.43 4.37 -12.97
C SER A 267 28.35 5.07 -13.79
N ALA A 268 28.74 5.95 -14.72
CA ALA A 268 27.83 6.63 -15.64
C ALA A 268 27.23 5.67 -16.68
N TYR A 269 27.98 4.66 -17.11
CA TYR A 269 27.51 3.65 -18.06
C TYR A 269 26.47 2.69 -17.45
N PHE A 270 26.72 2.23 -16.22
CA PHE A 270 25.82 1.31 -15.51
C PHE A 270 24.69 2.01 -14.74
N ASP A 271 24.71 3.35 -14.67
CA ASP A 271 23.77 4.16 -13.89
C ASP A 271 23.76 3.77 -12.38
N ILE A 272 24.92 3.35 -11.86
CA ILE A 272 25.12 2.98 -10.46
C ILE A 272 26.05 4.03 -9.83
N PRO A 273 25.58 4.82 -8.85
CA PRO A 273 26.42 5.83 -8.21
C PRO A 273 27.55 5.18 -7.40
N LEU A 274 28.76 5.69 -7.54
CA LEU A 274 29.90 5.25 -6.73
C LEU A 274 29.65 5.59 -5.25
N ARG A 275 29.94 4.64 -4.36
CA ARG A 275 29.85 4.83 -2.89
C ARG A 275 30.63 6.06 -2.42
N TYR A 276 31.74 6.36 -3.10
CA TYR A 276 32.50 7.59 -2.92
C TYR A 276 32.64 8.27 -4.29
N PRO A 277 32.00 9.43 -4.51
CA PRO A 277 32.14 10.16 -5.77
C PRO A 277 33.60 10.53 -6.03
N VAL A 278 34.07 10.29 -7.25
CA VAL A 278 35.45 10.58 -7.63
C VAL A 278 35.45 11.73 -8.62
N LYS A 279 36.34 12.72 -8.41
CA LYS A 279 36.57 13.80 -9.37
C LYS A 279 37.84 13.50 -10.15
N PRO A 280 37.73 13.04 -11.41
CA PRO A 280 38.92 12.73 -12.20
C PRO A 280 39.63 14.03 -12.60
N VAL A 281 40.88 14.18 -12.18
CA VAL A 281 41.77 15.32 -12.52
C VAL A 281 43.14 14.75 -12.89
N ASN A 282 43.18 13.83 -13.86
CA ASN A 282 44.40 13.12 -14.27
C ASN A 282 45.16 12.58 -13.04
N SER A 283 46.47 12.83 -12.91
CA SER A 283 47.29 12.42 -11.74
C SER A 283 46.88 13.04 -10.40
N ARG A 284 45.96 14.01 -10.38
CA ARG A 284 45.44 14.69 -9.18
C ARG A 284 43.98 14.35 -8.89
N SER A 285 43.50 13.20 -9.37
CA SER A 285 42.14 12.74 -9.10
C SER A 285 41.93 12.52 -7.60
N TYR A 286 40.82 12.99 -7.06
CA TYR A 286 40.52 12.86 -5.62
C TYR A 286 39.13 12.29 -5.37
N ILE A 287 39.02 11.55 -4.28
CA ILE A 287 37.79 10.95 -3.78
C ILE A 287 37.10 11.99 -2.90
N CYS A 288 35.84 12.31 -3.20
CA CYS A 288 35.02 13.16 -2.35
C CYS A 288 34.37 12.27 -1.30
N ASP A 289 34.82 12.38 -0.05
CA ASP A 289 34.07 11.82 1.06
C ASP A 289 32.90 12.76 1.37
N VAL A 290 31.68 12.27 1.18
CA VAL A 290 30.48 13.00 1.59
C VAL A 290 30.32 12.76 3.09
N VAL A 291 31.18 13.38 3.88
CA VAL A 291 30.98 13.43 5.32
C VAL A 291 29.67 14.19 5.53
N PRO A 292 28.66 13.63 6.23
CA PRO A 292 27.48 14.39 6.56
C PRO A 292 27.94 15.62 7.34
N SER A 293 27.78 16.80 6.73
CA SER A 293 27.93 18.06 7.42
C SER A 293 27.06 17.96 8.67
N LYS A 294 27.69 17.98 9.86
CA LYS A 294 26.96 18.15 11.12
C LYS A 294 26.04 19.34 10.91
N GLY A 295 24.74 19.08 10.90
CA GLY A 295 23.72 20.08 10.65
C GLY A 295 24.00 21.31 11.49
N LEU A 296 24.46 22.37 10.84
CA LEU A 296 24.24 23.71 11.36
C LEU A 296 22.74 23.93 11.20
N GLY A 297 22.01 23.61 12.28
CA GLY A 297 20.64 24.06 12.46
C GLY A 297 20.62 25.57 12.40
N GLY A 298 20.37 26.10 11.20
CA GLY A 298 20.02 27.50 10.97
C GLY A 298 18.58 27.69 11.37
N GLY A 299 18.33 27.93 12.65
CA GLY A 299 17.19 28.71 13.08
C GLY A 299 17.52 30.19 12.92
N ALA A 300 16.90 30.83 11.95
CA ALA A 300 16.52 32.25 11.91
C ALA A 300 15.61 32.46 10.70
#